data_AF-A0A7Z2VMM1-F1
#
_entry.id   AF-A0A7Z2VMM1-F1
#
_cell.length_a   1.000
_cell.length_b   1.000
_cell.length_c   1.000
_cell.angle_alpha   90.00
_cell.angle_beta   90.00
_cell.angle_gamma   90.00
#
_symmetry.space_group_name_H-M   'P 1'
#
loop_
_entity.id
_entity.type
_entity.pdbx_description
1 polymer ?
#
loop_
_entity_poly.entity_id
_entity_poly.type
_entity_poly.pdbx_seq_one_letter_code
_entity_poly.pdbx_strand_id
1 'polypeptide(L)' 'MATNEIEVLKNIMKNVVSMELRVEKSEVKSTIELMDGFGLKYKNSWASMELADHTVIDFWRKDLIKASPPTE' A
#
# COMPACT_ATOMS: atom_id res chain seq x y z
N MET A 1 -2.39 -30.20 5.66
CA MET A 1 -1.26 -29.26 5.91
C MET A 1 -1.88 -27.92 6.20
N ALA A 2 -1.64 -27.33 7.37
CA ALA A 2 -2.11 -25.98 7.65
C ALA A 2 -1.40 -25.03 6.68
N THR A 3 -2.15 -24.40 5.79
CA THR A 3 -1.61 -23.37 4.91
C THR A 3 -1.04 -22.28 5.80
N ASN A 4 0.24 -21.99 5.67
CA ASN A 4 0.88 -20.93 6.44
C ASN A 4 0.21 -19.61 6.05
N GLU A 5 -0.55 -19.01 6.97
CA GLU A 5 -1.35 -17.80 6.72
C GLU A 5 -0.47 -16.66 6.17
N ILE A 6 0.81 -16.61 6.57
CA ILE A 6 1.80 -15.65 6.06
C ILE A 6 2.07 -15.85 4.56
N GLU A 7 2.11 -17.10 4.08
CA GLU A 7 2.32 -17.38 2.64
C GLU A 7 1.11 -16.96 1.81
N VAL A 8 -0.10 -17.17 2.33
CA VAL A 8 -1.33 -16.72 1.69
C VAL A 8 -1.33 -15.20 1.56
N LEU A 9 -1.02 -14.48 2.65
CA LEU A 9 -0.95 -13.03 2.65
C LEU A 9 0.11 -12.51 1.67
N LYS A 10 1.30 -13.10 1.63
CA LYS A 10 2.34 -12.74 0.65
C LYS A 10 1.87 -12.94 -0.79
N ASN A 11 1.13 -14.00 -1.07
CA ASN A 11 0.58 -14.25 -2.40
C ASN A 11 -0.50 -13.23 -2.78
N ILE A 12 -1.35 -12.82 -1.84
CA ILE A 12 -2.31 -11.73 -2.07
C ILE A 12 -1.57 -10.43 -2.39
N MET A 13 -0.55 -10.08 -1.59
CA MET A 13 0.25 -8.86 -1.79
C MET A 13 0.96 -8.83 -3.16
N LYS A 14 1.45 -9.98 -3.64
CA LYS A 14 2.09 -10.08 -4.98
C LYS A 14 1.14 -9.79 -6.13
N ASN A 15 -0.14 -10.10 -5.96
CA ASN A 15 -1.17 -9.94 -6.99
C ASN A 15 -2.03 -8.68 -6.80
N VAL A 16 -1.80 -7.94 -5.70
CA VAL A 16 -2.53 -6.69 -5.43
C VAL A 16 -2.16 -5.63 -6.46
N VAL A 17 -3.16 -4.98 -7.02
CA VAL A 17 -3.02 -3.85 -7.94
C VAL A 17 -3.10 -2.53 -7.17
N SER A 18 -4.10 -2.43 -6.29
CA SER A 18 -4.32 -1.31 -5.40
C SER A 18 -4.99 -1.79 -4.11
N MET A 19 -4.78 -1.05 -3.02
CA MET A 19 -5.49 -1.25 -1.75
C MET A 19 -5.63 0.07 -1.00
N GLU A 20 -6.66 0.17 -0.18
CA GLU A 20 -6.78 1.21 0.83
C GLU A 20 -6.51 0.57 2.20
N LEU A 21 -5.63 1.16 2.99
CA LEU A 21 -5.30 0.69 4.32
C LEU A 21 -5.48 1.80 5.34
N ARG A 22 -6.18 1.50 6.42
CA ARG A 22 -6.27 2.35 7.61
C ARG A 22 -5.16 1.96 8.58
N VAL A 23 -4.31 2.91 8.93
CA VAL A 23 -3.10 2.70 9.72
C VAL A 23 -3.10 3.63 10.93
N GLU A 24 -2.74 3.12 12.09
CA GLU A 24 -2.52 3.97 13.27
C GLU A 24 -1.43 5.00 12.98
N LYS A 25 -1.60 6.24 13.45
CA LYS A 25 -0.66 7.34 13.18
C LYS A 25 0.79 7.01 13.57
N SER A 26 0.98 6.23 14.64
CA SER A 26 2.27 5.73 15.12
C SER A 26 2.95 4.76 14.15
N GLU A 27 2.18 4.01 13.35
CA GLU A 27 2.67 2.94 12.48
C GLU A 27 2.80 3.35 11.01
N VAL A 28 2.29 4.53 10.63
CA VAL A 28 2.28 5.04 9.24
C VAL A 28 3.63 4.88 8.55
N LYS A 29 4.71 5.30 9.22
CA LYS A 29 6.06 5.25 8.63
C LYS A 29 6.50 3.81 8.34
N SER A 30 6.39 2.92 9.32
CA SER A 30 6.74 1.50 9.17
C SER A 30 5.89 0.81 8.12
N THR A 31 4.60 1.14 8.04
CA THR A 31 3.71 0.57 7.03
C THR A 31 4.09 1.03 5.62
N ILE A 32 4.40 2.31 5.43
CA ILE A 32 4.87 2.83 4.13
C ILE A 32 6.16 2.12 3.69
N GLU A 33 7.14 1.99 4.60
CA GLU A 33 8.41 1.31 4.31
C GLU A 33 8.21 -0.16 3.94
N LEU A 34 7.31 -0.87 4.64
CA LEU A 34 6.96 -2.25 4.32
C LEU A 34 6.32 -2.38 2.94
N MET A 35 5.36 -1.51 2.63
CA MET A 35 4.63 -1.53 1.35
C MET A 35 5.51 -1.13 0.17
N ASP A 36 6.49 -0.25 0.39
CA ASP A 36 7.51 0.09 -0.61
C ASP A 36 8.33 -1.14 -1.04
N GLY A 37 8.68 -2.01 -0.07
CA GLY A 37 9.34 -3.30 -0.29
C GLY A 37 8.49 -4.31 -1.10
N PHE A 38 7.16 -4.14 -1.11
CA PHE A 38 6.26 -4.90 -1.99
C PHE A 38 6.05 -4.24 -3.37
N GLY A 39 6.75 -3.14 -3.67
CA GLY A 39 6.64 -2.45 -4.96
C GLY A 39 5.42 -1.55 -5.10
N LEU A 40 4.82 -1.14 -3.98
CA LEU A 40 3.67 -0.23 -3.97
C LEU A 40 4.13 1.22 -3.79
N LYS A 41 3.52 2.16 -4.52
CA LYS A 41 3.50 3.59 -4.19
C LYS A 41 2.31 3.88 -3.31
N TYR A 42 2.31 5.05 -2.67
CA TYR A 42 1.24 5.49 -1.81
C TYR A 42 0.83 6.96 -2.05
N LYS A 43 -0.39 7.30 -1.63
CA LYS A 43 -0.84 8.68 -1.36
C LYS A 43 -1.71 8.64 -0.10
N ASN A 44 -1.72 9.75 0.63
CA ASN A 44 -2.71 9.93 1.68
C ASN A 44 -4.09 10.03 1.02
N SER A 45 -5.04 9.22 1.48
CA SER A 45 -6.42 9.28 0.99
C SER A 45 -7.12 10.48 1.62
N TRP A 46 -7.39 11.51 0.82
CA TRP A 46 -8.14 12.69 1.26
C TRP A 46 -9.61 12.38 1.59
N ALA A 47 -10.08 11.16 1.27
CA ALA A 47 -11.43 10.69 1.56
C ALA A 47 -11.65 10.32 3.03
N SER A 48 -10.58 10.19 3.83
CA SER A 48 -10.72 9.93 5.26
C SER A 48 -10.92 11.23 6.03
N MET A 49 -12.17 11.69 6.06
CA MET A 49 -12.62 12.63 7.09
C MET A 49 -12.30 12.03 8.47
N GLU A 50 -11.31 12.64 9.13
CA GLU A 50 -10.97 12.59 10.56
C GLU A 50 -11.29 11.29 11.31
N LEU A 51 -10.35 10.35 11.28
CA LEU A 51 -10.24 9.35 12.34
C LEU A 51 -9.14 9.79 13.28
N ALA A 52 -9.49 10.05 14.55
CA ALA A 52 -8.65 10.74 15.51
C ALA A 52 -7.21 10.20 15.59
N ASP A 53 -7.03 8.88 15.45
CA ASP A 53 -5.74 8.21 15.64
C ASP A 53 -5.23 7.43 14.41
N HIS A 54 -5.91 7.56 13.27
CA HIS A 54 -5.58 6.78 12.08
C HIS A 54 -5.43 7.65 10.83
N THR A 55 -4.59 7.19 9.92
CA THR A 55 -4.43 7.72 8.58
C THR A 55 -4.88 6.66 7.59
N VAL A 56 -5.65 7.06 6.59
CA VAL A 56 -6.00 6.17 5.47
C VAL A 56 -5.02 6.42 4.32
N ILE A 57 -4.41 5.35 3.85
CA ILE A 57 -3.37 5.37 2.83
C ILE A 57 -3.82 4.50 1.66
N ASP A 58 -3.88 5.10 0.48
CA ASP A 58 -4.06 4.35 -0.76
C ASP A 58 -2.71 3.88 -1.26
N PHE A 59 -2.58 2.59 -1.55
CA PHE A 59 -1.42 1.98 -2.17
C PHE A 59 -1.75 1.48 -3.57
N TRP A 60 -0.79 1.55 -4.50
CA TRP A 60 -0.90 0.95 -5.82
C TRP A 60 0.45 0.55 -6.40
N ARG A 61 0.42 -0.42 -7.30
CA ARG A 61 1.61 -0.98 -7.97
C ARG A 61 2.37 0.07 -8.78
N LYS A 62 3.66 0.21 -8.48
CA LYS A 62 4.58 1.15 -9.15
C LYS A 62 4.64 0.94 -10.67
N ASP A 63 4.61 -0.31 -11.10
CA ASP A 63 4.71 -0.77 -12.49
C ASP A 63 3.45 -0.50 -13.33
N LEU A 64 2.33 -0.12 -12.70
CA LEU A 64 1.11 0.25 -13.42
C LEU A 64 1.04 1.75 -13.75
N ILE A 65 1.93 2.56 -13.16
CA ILE A 65 2.05 3.97 -13.52
C ILE A 65 2.81 4.00 -14.84
N LYS A 66 2.13 4.37 -15.94
CA LYS A 66 2.78 4.59 -17.23
C LYS A 66 3.99 5.52 -17.00
N ALA A 67 5.18 5.06 -17.40
CA ALA A 67 6.31 5.96 -17.53
C ALA A 67 5.88 7.08 -18.48
N SER A 68 5.96 8.34 -18.02
CA SER A 68 5.80 9.47 -18.93
C SER A 68 6.80 9.27 -20.07
N PRO A 69 6.39 9.39 -21.35
CA PRO A 69 7.34 9.37 -22.45
C PRO A 69 8.41 10.45 -22.19
N PRO A 70 9.68 10.21 -22.56
CA PRO A 70 10.72 11.21 -22.40
C PRO A 70 10.26 12.50 -23.07
N THR A 71 10.28 13.62 -22.34
CA THR A 71 10.16 14.95 -22.96
C THR A 71 11.37 15.15 -23.85
N GLU A 72 11.15 15.21 -25.16
CA GLU A 72 12.13 15.68 -26.15
C GLU A 72 12.50 17.15 -25.91
#